data_AF-A0A0F9STU0-F1
#
_entry.id   AF-A0A0F9STU0-F1
#
_cell.length_a   1.000
_cell.length_b   1.000
_cell.length_c   1.000
_cell.angle_alpha   90.00
_cell.angle_beta   90.00
_cell.angle_gamma   90.00
#
_symmetry.space_group_name_H-M   'P 1'
#
loop_
_entity.id
_entity.type
_entity.pdbx_description
1 polymer ?
#
loop_
_entity_poly.entity_id
_entity_poly.type
_entity_poly.pdbx_seq_one_letter_code
_entity_poly.pdbx_strand_id
1 'polypeptide(L)'
;MSSQATKHFTVRLRDVGACSDAVKWADEQPDLATAWSQCARGDWMLWLIGRLNDDRKALVRCACACARLALPYVKAGELRPLKAIET
;
A
#
# COMPACT_ATOMS: atom_id res chain seq x y z
N MET A 1 6.44 -33.43 20.59
CA MET A 1 5.45 -32.75 19.72
C MET A 1 6.10 -31.48 19.24
N SER A 2 6.69 -31.49 18.04
CA SER A 2 7.38 -30.31 17.51
C SER A 2 6.37 -29.20 17.23
N SER A 3 6.40 -28.13 18.02
CA SER A 3 5.68 -26.91 17.76
C SER A 3 6.30 -26.26 16.51
N GLN A 4 5.59 -26.30 15.40
CA GLN A 4 6.00 -25.58 14.21
C GLN A 4 5.61 -24.12 14.44
N ALA A 5 6.60 -23.25 14.71
CA ALA A 5 6.37 -21.83 14.87
C ALA A 5 5.81 -21.27 13.54
N THR A 6 4.56 -20.78 13.56
CA THR A 6 3.98 -20.09 12.41
C THR A 6 4.82 -18.86 12.12
N LYS A 7 5.45 -18.79 10.95
CA LYS A 7 6.23 -17.61 10.56
C LYS A 7 5.30 -16.39 10.49
N HIS A 8 5.73 -15.29 11.10
CA HIS A 8 5.01 -14.02 11.02
C HIS A 8 4.91 -13.54 9.56
N PHE A 9 3.82 -12.86 9.20
CA PHE A 9 3.58 -12.45 7.80
C PHE A 9 4.63 -11.45 7.28
N THR A 10 5.34 -10.76 8.19
CA THR A 10 6.43 -9.84 7.85
C THR A 10 7.62 -10.52 7.18
N VAL A 11 7.78 -11.85 7.31
CA VAL A 11 8.78 -12.61 6.55
C VAL A 11 8.58 -12.39 5.04
N ARG A 12 7.34 -12.50 4.56
CA ARG A 12 7.03 -12.30 3.14
C ARG A 12 7.25 -10.86 2.69
N LEU A 13 7.05 -9.88 3.56
CA LEU A 13 7.36 -8.47 3.27
C LEU A 13 8.86 -8.27 3.04
N ARG A 14 9.71 -8.91 3.87
CA ARG A 14 11.16 -8.89 3.67
C ARG A 14 11.55 -9.57 2.36
N ASP A 15 10.95 -10.73 2.04
CA ASP A 15 11.25 -11.49 0.82
C ASP A 15 10.95 -10.71 -0.46
N VAL A 16 9.87 -9.91 -0.48
CA VAL A 16 9.54 -9.06 -1.64
C VAL A 16 10.33 -7.75 -1.69
N GLY A 17 11.17 -7.49 -0.67
CA GLY A 17 12.03 -6.31 -0.57
C GLY A 17 11.33 -5.06 -0.04
N ALA A 18 10.36 -5.20 0.87
CA ALA A 18 9.71 -4.05 1.49
C ALA A 18 10.72 -3.22 2.30
N CYS A 19 10.50 -1.90 2.36
CA CYS A 19 11.39 -1.01 3.11
C CYS A 19 11.36 -1.33 4.62
N SER A 20 12.45 -1.00 5.31
CA SER A 20 12.61 -1.32 6.74
C SER A 20 11.48 -0.76 7.60
N ASP A 21 10.97 0.42 7.27
CA ASP A 21 9.94 1.11 8.05
C ASP A 21 8.59 0.41 7.92
N ALA A 22 8.23 -0.02 6.70
CA ALA A 22 7.02 -0.81 6.47
C ALA A 22 7.08 -2.15 7.20
N VAL A 23 8.24 -2.82 7.19
CA VAL A 23 8.43 -4.10 7.89
C VAL A 23 8.35 -3.92 9.40
N LYS A 24 9.00 -2.90 9.98
CA LYS A 24 8.96 -2.61 11.42
C LYS A 24 7.54 -2.33 11.88
N TRP A 25 6.82 -1.45 11.19
CA TRP A 25 5.44 -1.13 11.52
C TRP A 25 4.51 -2.36 11.43
N ALA A 26 4.70 -3.19 10.40
CA ALA A 26 3.92 -4.41 10.22
C ALA A 26 4.21 -5.48 11.29
N ASP A 27 5.40 -5.47 11.90
CA ASP A 27 5.79 -6.42 12.95
C ASP A 27 5.03 -6.16 14.27
N GLU A 28 4.54 -4.93 14.45
CA GLU A 28 3.73 -4.52 15.61
C GLU A 28 2.24 -4.90 15.46
N GLN A 29 1.83 -5.39 14.29
CA GLN A 29 0.43 -5.71 14.00
C GLN A 29 0.11 -7.16 14.37
N PRO A 30 -1.09 -7.44 14.93
CA PRO A 30 -1.44 -8.78 15.42
C PRO A 30 -1.62 -9.80 14.28
N ASP A 31 -2.05 -9.34 13.11
CA ASP A 31 -2.26 -10.17 11.93
C ASP A 31 -2.28 -9.32 10.64
N LEU A 32 -2.20 -9.98 9.49
CA LEU A 32 -2.16 -9.34 8.17
C LEU A 32 -3.42 -8.53 7.86
N ALA A 33 -4.61 -8.97 8.27
CA ALA A 33 -5.86 -8.28 7.96
C ALA A 33 -5.95 -6.98 8.78
N THR A 34 -5.57 -7.03 10.05
CA THR A 34 -5.43 -5.85 10.90
C THR A 34 -4.38 -4.89 10.32
N ALA A 35 -3.20 -5.38 9.96
CA ALA A 35 -2.16 -4.56 9.32
C ALA A 35 -2.65 -3.89 8.03
N TRP A 36 -3.37 -4.62 7.17
CA TRP A 36 -3.88 -4.08 5.92
C TRP A 36 -4.95 -2.99 6.15
N SER A 37 -5.87 -3.23 7.07
CA SER A 37 -6.98 -2.31 7.35
C SER A 37 -6.55 -1.04 8.07
N GLN A 38 -5.52 -1.10 8.92
CA GLN A 38 -5.05 0.04 9.71
C GLN A 38 -3.90 0.82 9.05
N CYS A 39 -3.32 0.32 7.97
CA CYS A 39 -2.20 0.97 7.31
C CYS A 39 -2.64 2.31 6.68
N ALA A 40 -2.20 3.42 7.28
CA ALA A 40 -2.44 4.77 6.74
C ALA A 40 -1.49 5.14 5.58
N ARG A 41 -0.48 4.31 5.30
CA ARG A 41 0.54 4.55 4.28
C ARG A 41 0.15 3.91 2.96
N GLY A 42 -0.72 4.60 2.21
CA GLY A 42 -1.19 4.14 0.89
C GLY A 42 -0.07 3.91 -0.12
N ASP A 43 1.06 4.61 0.00
CA ASP A 43 2.26 4.39 -0.81
C ASP A 43 2.88 2.99 -0.57
N TRP A 44 2.93 2.53 0.69
CA TRP A 44 3.39 1.18 1.01
C TRP A 44 2.45 0.12 0.43
N MET A 45 1.14 0.34 0.55
CA MET A 45 0.12 -0.58 0.04
C MET A 45 0.14 -0.66 -1.49
N LEU A 46 0.23 0.49 -2.18
CA LEU A 46 0.33 0.54 -3.64
C LEU A 46 1.62 -0.12 -4.15
N TRP A 47 2.75 0.13 -3.47
CA TRP A 47 4.01 -0.54 -3.79
C TRP A 47 3.88 -2.06 -3.66
N LEU A 48 3.31 -2.55 -2.56
CA LEU A 48 3.15 -3.97 -2.31
C LEU A 48 2.25 -4.63 -3.37
N ILE A 49 1.11 -4.01 -3.72
CA ILE A 49 0.25 -4.51 -4.80
C ILE A 49 1.03 -4.55 -6.11
N GLY A 50 1.77 -3.49 -6.46
CA GLY A 50 2.55 -3.45 -7.70
C GLY A 50 3.71 -4.44 -7.76
N ARG A 51 4.11 -5.01 -6.62
CA ARG A 51 5.12 -6.09 -6.55
C ARG A 51 4.50 -7.49 -6.64
N LEU A 52 3.24 -7.63 -6.22
CA LEU A 52 2.55 -8.92 -6.13
C LEU A 52 1.58 -9.18 -7.29
N ASN A 53 1.20 -8.14 -8.03
CA ASN A 53 0.21 -8.21 -9.10
C ASN A 53 0.74 -7.53 -10.37
N ASP A 54 0.57 -8.19 -11.51
CA ASP A 54 1.00 -7.72 -12.82
C ASP A 54 -0.06 -6.88 -13.56
N ASP A 55 -1.28 -6.75 -13.02
CA ASP A 55 -2.32 -5.88 -13.59
C ASP A 55 -2.00 -4.40 -13.33
N ARG A 56 -1.17 -3.86 -14.22
CA ARG A 56 -0.79 -2.45 -14.22
C ARG A 56 -1.98 -1.51 -14.31
N LYS A 57 -3.05 -1.88 -15.02
CA LYS A 57 -4.24 -1.02 -15.17
C LYS A 57 -4.99 -0.92 -13.84
N ALA A 58 -5.15 -2.04 -13.13
CA ALA A 58 -5.73 -2.04 -11.79
C ALA A 58 -4.91 -1.20 -10.81
N LEU A 59 -3.58 -1.36 -10.82
CA LEU A 59 -2.69 -0.58 -9.97
C LEU A 59 -2.81 0.93 -10.22
N VAL A 60 -2.82 1.35 -11.49
CA VAL A 60 -2.99 2.77 -11.85
C VAL A 60 -4.34 3.30 -11.39
N ARG A 61 -5.42 2.52 -11.52
CA ARG A 61 -6.74 2.91 -11.00
C ARG A 61 -6.72 3.11 -9.49
N CYS A 62 -6.07 2.23 -8.74
CA CYS A 62 -5.88 2.39 -7.29
C CYS A 62 -5.10 3.68 -6.96
N ALA A 63 -4.00 3.94 -7.67
CA ALA A 63 -3.22 5.17 -7.49
C ALA A 63 -4.04 6.42 -7.78
N CYS A 64 -4.83 6.42 -8.86
CA CYS A 64 -5.75 7.51 -9.18
C CYS A 64 -6.85 7.67 -8.12
N ALA A 65 -7.35 6.57 -7.53
CA ALA A 65 -8.30 6.63 -6.42
C ALA A 65 -7.69 7.32 -5.19
N CYS A 66 -6.46 6.97 -4.83
CA CYS A 66 -5.73 7.66 -3.76
C CYS A 66 -5.50 9.14 -4.07
N ALA A 67 -5.11 9.47 -5.31
CA ALA A 67 -4.86 10.85 -5.73
C ALA A 67 -6.11 11.74 -5.64
N ARG A 68 -7.31 11.18 -5.87
CA ARG A 68 -8.58 11.91 -5.70
C ARG A 68 -8.81 12.39 -4.27
N LEU A 69 -8.34 11.65 -3.27
CA LEU A 69 -8.46 12.04 -1.86
C LEU A 69 -7.66 13.30 -1.52
N ALA A 70 -6.63 13.62 -2.33
CA ALA A 70 -5.82 14.81 -2.14
C ALA A 70 -6.37 16.07 -2.85
N LEU A 71 -7.35 15.92 -3.76
CA LEU A 71 -7.91 17.04 -4.53
C LEU A 71 -8.47 18.19 -3.68
N PRO A 72 -9.10 17.98 -2.51
CA PRO A 72 -9.57 19.08 -1.66
C PRO A 72 -8.45 20.03 -1.18
N TYR A 73 -7.19 19.58 -1.18
CA TYR A 73 -6.03 20.39 -0.77
C TYR A 73 -5.36 21.11 -1.94
N VAL A 74 -5.81 20.88 -3.17
CA VAL A 74 -5.30 21.55 -4.37
C VAL A 74 -5.84 22.98 -4.41
N LYS A 75 -4.98 23.94 -4.78
CA LYS A 75 -5.36 25.36 -4.90
C LYS A 75 -6.57 25.52 -5.82
N ALA A 76 -7.51 26.38 -5.42
CA ALA A 76 -8.66 26.72 -6.26
C ALA A 76 -8.23 27.14 -7.68
N GLY A 77 -8.83 26.52 -8.69
CA GLY A 77 -8.52 26.75 -10.11
C GLY A 77 -7.33 25.95 -10.66
N GLU A 78 -6.56 25.24 -9.83
CA GLU A 78 -5.51 24.32 -10.32
C GLU A 78 -6.12 22.99 -10.76
N LEU A 79 -6.33 22.84 -12.07
CA LEU A 79 -7.01 21.68 -12.65
C LEU A 79 -6.07 20.58 -13.16
N ARG A 80 -4.74 20.80 -13.18
CA ARG A 80 -3.78 19.81 -13.72
C ARG A 80 -3.87 18.45 -13.00
N PRO A 81 -3.99 18.37 -11.66
CA PRO A 81 -4.08 17.09 -10.98
C PRO A 81 -5.35 16.30 -11.34
N LEU A 82 -6.50 16.97 -11.44
CA LEU A 82 -7.75 16.31 -11.84
C LEU A 82 -7.67 15.80 -13.28
N LYS A 83 -7.15 16.61 -14.21
CA LYS A 83 -6.98 16.21 -15.61
C LYS A 83 -6.08 14.98 -15.73
N ALA A 84 -4.97 14.92 -15.00
CA ALA A 84 -4.05 13.77 -15.02
C ALA A 84 -4.68 12.47 -14.47
N ILE A 85 -5.71 12.58 -13.63
CA ILE A 85 -6.41 11.44 -13.03
C ILE A 85 -7.47 10.85 -13.99
N GLU A 86 -7.96 11.64 -14.95
CA GLU A 86 -9.12 11.31 -15.82
C GLU A 86 -8.74 10.99 -17.27
N THR A 87 -7.46 11.09 -17.63
CA THR A 87 -6.91 10.76 -18.97
C THR A 87 -6.15 9.44 -18.97
#